data_AF-K0C5H2-F1
#
_entry.id   AF-K0C5H2-F1
#
_cell.length_a   1.000
_cell.length_b   1.000
_cell.length_c   1.000
_cell.angle_alpha   90.00
_cell.angle_beta   90.00
_cell.angle_gamma   90.00
#
_symmetry.space_group_name_H-M   'P 1'
#
loop_
_entity.id
_entity.type
_entity.pdbx_description
1 polymer ?
#
loop_
_entity_poly.entity_id
_entity_poly.type
_entity_poly.pdbx_seq_one_letter_code
_entity_poly.pdbx_strand_id
1 'polypeptide(L)'
;MEFSDEQDPYTRDDFKTEIEEAITRLEKANDVAQEAVSFHLARASGLFFSRFGTMDEFMMASEEVKMGYIEELNRREDEYAETDRFASYAFALFKMWVGTVIECDRELMVLFVERLGPFMNRGEKLILELLDEEENEKTH
;
A
#
# COMPACT_ATOMS: atom_id res chain seq x y z
N MET A 1 16.86 -19.24 -36.58
CA MET A 1 16.85 -17.83 -36.19
C MET A 1 16.32 -17.83 -34.78
N GLU A 2 17.23 -17.71 -33.81
CA GLU A 2 16.92 -17.75 -32.38
C GLU A 2 16.14 -16.50 -32.01
N PHE A 3 15.07 -16.69 -31.24
CA PHE A 3 14.41 -15.62 -30.49
C PHE A 3 15.20 -15.47 -29.19
N SER A 4 15.92 -14.37 -29.03
CA SER A 4 16.56 -14.02 -27.77
C SER A 4 15.53 -13.27 -26.91
N ASP A 5 14.75 -14.01 -26.13
CA ASP A 5 14.02 -13.47 -24.98
C ASP A 5 14.94 -13.56 -23.75
N GLU A 6 16.05 -12.81 -23.77
CA GLU A 6 16.82 -12.52 -22.53
C GLU A 6 16.18 -11.29 -21.86
N GLN A 7 15.00 -11.48 -21.28
CA GLN A 7 14.61 -10.66 -20.14
C GLN A 7 15.31 -11.26 -18.92
N ASP A 8 16.21 -10.49 -18.31
CA ASP A 8 16.80 -10.85 -17.02
C ASP A 8 15.63 -11.13 -16.05
N PRO A 9 15.58 -12.29 -15.36
CA PRO A 9 14.45 -12.62 -14.51
C PRO A 9 14.38 -11.62 -13.36
N TYR A 10 13.25 -10.93 -13.22
CA TYR A 10 13.01 -10.02 -12.10
C TYR A 10 13.26 -10.75 -10.78
N THR A 11 14.24 -10.27 -10.03
CA THR A 11 14.71 -10.94 -8.81
C THR A 11 14.06 -10.36 -7.57
N ARG A 12 14.16 -11.11 -6.47
CA ARG A 12 13.82 -10.60 -5.13
C ARG A 12 14.57 -9.31 -4.77
N ASP A 13 15.83 -9.20 -5.20
CA ASP A 13 16.65 -8.02 -4.92
C ASP A 13 16.21 -6.80 -5.73
N ASP A 14 15.70 -7.01 -6.95
CA ASP A 14 15.07 -5.96 -7.76
C ASP A 14 13.81 -5.45 -7.06
N PHE A 15 12.96 -6.36 -6.57
CA PHE A 15 11.76 -6.00 -5.81
C PHE A 15 12.09 -5.25 -4.52
N LYS A 16 13.09 -5.71 -3.77
CA LYS A 16 13.58 -5.00 -2.57
C LYS A 16 14.01 -3.58 -2.92
N THR A 17 14.78 -3.42 -4.00
CA THR A 17 15.26 -2.11 -4.46
C THR A 17 14.09 -1.21 -4.85
N GLU A 18 13.10 -1.73 -5.56
CA GLU A 18 11.90 -0.98 -5.95
C GLU A 18 11.11 -0.47 -4.73
N ILE A 19 10.91 -1.33 -3.73
CA ILE A 19 10.30 -0.97 -2.44
C ILE A 19 11.10 0.16 -1.77
N GLU A 20 12.42 -0.04 -1.63
CA GLU A 20 13.28 0.91 -0.94
C GLU A 20 13.29 2.27 -1.64
N GLU A 21 13.33 2.28 -2.97
CA GLU A 21 13.26 3.50 -3.77
C GLU A 21 11.93 4.21 -3.63
N ALA A 22 10.82 3.48 -3.71
CA ALA A 22 9.49 4.04 -3.56
C ALA A 22 9.35 4.70 -2.19
N ILE A 23 9.66 4.00 -1.10
CA ILE A 23 9.53 4.56 0.25
C ILE A 23 10.48 5.76 0.43
N THR A 24 11.69 5.70 -0.10
CA THR A 24 12.64 6.83 -0.05
C THR A 24 12.13 8.06 -0.80
N ARG A 25 11.41 7.88 -1.92
CA ARG A 25 10.77 9.00 -2.64
C ARG A 25 9.68 9.64 -1.79
N LEU A 26 8.88 8.84 -1.08
CA LEU A 26 7.89 9.34 -0.13
C LEU A 26 8.53 10.13 1.02
N GLU A 27 9.57 9.58 1.66
CA GLU A 27 10.30 10.23 2.76
C GLU A 27 10.92 11.58 2.37
N LYS A 28 11.30 11.74 1.10
CA LYS A 28 11.89 12.99 0.56
C LYS A 28 10.85 13.95 -0.01
N ALA A 29 9.57 13.54 -0.10
CA ALA A 29 8.51 14.41 -0.59
C ALA A 29 8.24 15.55 0.40
N ASN A 30 7.59 16.61 -0.06
CA ASN A 30 7.15 17.69 0.84
C ASN A 30 6.02 17.21 1.78
N ASP A 31 5.81 17.94 2.87
CA ASP A 31 4.86 17.55 3.92
C ASP A 31 3.43 17.32 3.39
N VAL A 32 2.97 18.18 2.47
CA VAL A 32 1.63 18.05 1.85
C VAL A 32 1.49 16.73 1.09
N ALA A 33 2.50 16.36 0.31
CA ALA A 33 2.52 15.08 -0.41
C ALA A 33 2.61 13.89 0.55
N GLN A 34 3.43 13.99 1.60
CA GLN A 34 3.53 12.95 2.62
C GLN A 34 2.19 12.75 3.35
N GLU A 35 1.49 13.81 3.71
CA GLU A 35 0.18 13.74 4.36
C GLU A 35 -0.87 13.12 3.44
N ALA A 36 -0.96 13.58 2.20
CA ALA A 36 -1.91 13.02 1.24
C ALA A 36 -1.68 11.52 1.03
N VAL A 37 -0.44 11.09 0.81
CA VAL A 37 -0.10 9.67 0.67
C VAL A 37 -0.38 8.91 1.97
N SER A 38 -0.03 9.47 3.13
CA SER A 38 -0.31 8.85 4.44
C SER A 38 -1.80 8.58 4.63
N PHE A 39 -2.65 9.57 4.33
CA PHE A 39 -4.10 9.47 4.40
C PHE A 39 -4.62 8.33 3.51
N HIS A 40 -4.21 8.29 2.24
CA HIS A 40 -4.66 7.23 1.33
C HIS A 40 -4.09 5.85 1.69
N LEU A 41 -2.88 5.78 2.22
CA LEU A 41 -2.25 4.53 2.67
C LEU A 41 -3.00 3.95 3.87
N ALA A 42 -3.38 4.80 4.83
CA ALA A 42 -4.23 4.41 5.94
C ALA A 42 -5.62 3.94 5.48
N ARG A 43 -6.20 4.57 4.45
CA ARG A 43 -7.45 4.09 3.84
C ARG A 43 -7.29 2.72 3.18
N ALA A 44 -6.22 2.49 2.42
CA ALA A 44 -5.94 1.19 1.81
C ALA A 44 -5.79 0.09 2.88
N SER A 45 -5.05 0.39 3.96
CA SER A 45 -4.92 -0.47 5.14
C SER A 45 -6.27 -0.74 5.82
N GLY A 46 -7.07 0.30 6.06
CA GLY A 46 -8.40 0.16 6.64
C GLY A 46 -9.34 -0.70 5.79
N LEU A 47 -9.28 -0.59 4.45
CA LEU A 47 -10.03 -1.44 3.53
C LEU A 47 -9.59 -2.90 3.61
N PHE A 48 -8.28 -3.15 3.73
CA PHE A 48 -7.75 -4.50 3.92
C PHE A 48 -8.28 -5.13 5.21
N PHE A 49 -8.12 -4.44 6.35
CA PHE A 49 -8.54 -4.97 7.64
C PHE A 49 -10.07 -5.04 7.78
N SER A 50 -10.82 -4.15 7.13
CA SER A 50 -12.29 -4.27 7.06
C SER A 50 -12.73 -5.50 6.26
N ARG A 51 -11.96 -5.94 5.26
CA ARG A 51 -12.30 -7.10 4.41
C ARG A 51 -11.88 -8.42 5.03
N PHE A 52 -10.67 -8.47 5.60
CA PHE A 52 -10.06 -9.72 6.04
C PHE A 52 -10.01 -9.88 7.56
N GLY A 53 -10.25 -8.82 8.33
CA GLY A 53 -10.14 -8.83 9.79
C GLY A 53 -8.70 -8.71 10.27
N THR A 54 -7.89 -9.70 9.95
CA THR A 54 -6.48 -9.80 10.36
C THR A 54 -5.56 -10.21 9.22
N MET A 55 -4.25 -9.98 9.40
CA MET A 55 -3.23 -10.46 8.45
C MET A 55 -3.20 -12.00 8.39
N ASP A 56 -3.40 -12.67 9.53
CA ASP A 56 -3.41 -14.14 9.59
C ASP A 56 -4.58 -14.73 8.80
N GLU A 57 -5.77 -14.13 8.89
CA GLU A 57 -6.92 -14.52 8.09
C GLU A 57 -6.69 -14.36 6.59
N PHE A 58 -6.03 -13.26 6.17
CA PHE A 58 -5.62 -13.08 4.77
C PHE A 58 -4.58 -14.12 4.32
N MET A 59 -3.58 -14.42 5.15
CA MET A 59 -2.57 -15.43 4.84
C MET A 59 -3.17 -16.85 4.73
N MET A 60 -4.22 -17.14 5.51
CA MET A 60 -4.96 -18.41 5.45
C MET A 60 -5.97 -18.48 4.30
N ALA A 61 -6.25 -17.37 3.61
CA ALA A 61 -7.15 -17.34 2.47
C ALA A 61 -6.61 -18.15 1.28
N SER A 62 -7.50 -18.59 0.39
CA SER A 62 -7.12 -19.27 -0.84
C SER A 62 -6.32 -18.35 -1.76
N GLU A 63 -5.53 -18.95 -2.64
CA GLU A 63 -4.75 -18.21 -3.64
C GLU A 63 -5.65 -17.34 -4.53
N GLU A 64 -6.83 -17.85 -4.91
CA GLU A 64 -7.84 -17.10 -5.66
C GLU A 64 -8.28 -15.82 -4.93
N VAL A 65 -8.46 -15.87 -3.61
CA VAL A 65 -8.84 -14.70 -2.81
C VAL A 65 -7.70 -13.69 -2.73
N LYS A 66 -6.46 -14.17 -2.55
CA LYS A 66 -5.26 -13.31 -2.50
C LYS A 66 -5.03 -12.60 -3.83
N MET A 67 -5.06 -13.34 -4.93
CA MET A 67 -4.87 -12.80 -6.28
C MET A 67 -6.02 -11.88 -6.68
N GLY A 68 -7.27 -12.24 -6.36
CA GLY A 68 -8.41 -11.36 -6.59
C GLY A 68 -8.33 -10.04 -5.82
N TYR A 69 -7.65 -10.03 -4.66
CA TYR A 69 -7.38 -8.78 -3.93
C TYR A 69 -6.26 -7.94 -4.57
N ILE A 70 -5.20 -8.57 -5.09
CA ILE A 70 -4.18 -7.87 -5.89
C ILE A 70 -4.80 -7.23 -7.14
N GLU A 71 -5.70 -7.93 -7.82
CA GLU A 71 -6.45 -7.38 -8.96
C GLU A 71 -7.33 -6.18 -8.57
N GLU A 72 -7.97 -6.24 -7.40
CA GLU A 72 -8.73 -5.10 -6.87
C GLU A 72 -7.80 -3.89 -6.61
N LEU A 73 -6.63 -4.12 -6.02
CA LEU A 73 -5.66 -3.05 -5.78
C LEU A 73 -5.13 -2.45 -7.08
N ASN A 74 -4.84 -3.28 -8.10
CA ASN A 74 -4.46 -2.80 -9.44
C ASN A 74 -5.55 -1.88 -10.02
N ARG A 75 -6.82 -2.32 -9.99
CA ARG A 75 -7.92 -1.52 -10.50
C ARG A 75 -8.04 -0.18 -9.78
N ARG A 76 -7.91 -0.16 -8.45
CA ARG A 76 -7.96 1.10 -7.67
C ARG A 76 -6.79 2.01 -7.99
N GLU A 77 -5.58 1.46 -8.12
CA GLU A 77 -4.40 2.21 -8.53
C GLU A 77 -4.60 2.88 -9.89
N ASP A 78 -5.12 2.15 -10.87
CA ASP A 78 -5.43 2.63 -12.22
C ASP A 78 -6.52 3.72 -12.19
N GLU A 79 -7.60 3.51 -11.44
CA GLU A 79 -8.68 4.49 -11.27
C GLU A 79 -8.18 5.82 -10.69
N TYR A 80 -7.24 5.74 -9.72
CA TYR A 80 -6.66 6.93 -9.13
C TYR A 80 -5.53 7.56 -9.96
N ALA A 81 -4.88 6.82 -10.85
CA ALA A 81 -3.78 7.34 -11.66
C ALA A 81 -4.18 8.58 -12.47
N GLU A 82 -5.45 8.66 -12.88
CA GLU A 82 -5.99 9.78 -13.66
C GLU A 82 -6.49 10.96 -12.80
N THR A 83 -6.85 10.72 -11.55
CA THR A 83 -7.64 11.66 -10.74
C THR A 83 -6.95 12.11 -9.45
N ASP A 84 -6.16 11.23 -8.85
CA ASP A 84 -5.46 11.46 -7.60
C ASP A 84 -4.14 10.67 -7.56
N ARG A 85 -3.07 11.33 -8.00
CA ARG A 85 -1.73 10.74 -8.02
C ARG A 85 -1.24 10.28 -6.63
N PHE A 86 -1.70 10.89 -5.55
CA PHE A 86 -1.27 10.53 -4.20
C PHE A 86 -1.98 9.27 -3.74
N ALA A 87 -3.28 9.15 -4.05
CA ALA A 87 -4.02 7.91 -3.85
C ALA A 87 -3.43 6.77 -4.69
N SER A 88 -3.20 6.98 -5.98
CA SER A 88 -2.61 5.96 -6.86
C SER A 88 -1.28 5.45 -6.30
N TYR A 89 -0.39 6.36 -5.90
CA TYR A 89 0.88 6.02 -5.29
C TYR A 89 0.75 5.26 -3.96
N ALA A 90 -0.19 5.66 -3.10
CA ALA A 90 -0.45 4.97 -1.85
C ALA A 90 -0.97 3.54 -2.06
N PHE A 91 -1.85 3.34 -3.04
CA PHE A 91 -2.35 2.00 -3.41
C PHE A 91 -1.24 1.13 -4.02
N ALA A 92 -0.35 1.70 -4.84
CA ALA A 92 0.81 0.99 -5.37
C ALA A 92 1.73 0.50 -4.24
N LEU A 93 2.07 1.38 -3.28
CA LEU A 93 2.85 1.00 -2.09
C LEU A 93 2.14 -0.08 -1.28
N PHE A 94 0.84 0.10 -0.98
CA PHE A 94 0.10 -0.90 -0.23
C PHE A 94 0.04 -2.26 -0.95
N LYS A 95 -0.07 -2.26 -2.27
CA LYS A 95 -0.02 -3.48 -3.09
C LYS A 95 1.33 -4.19 -2.99
N MET A 96 2.45 -3.46 -3.02
CA MET A 96 3.77 -4.05 -2.80
C MET A 96 3.86 -4.72 -1.43
N TRP A 97 3.34 -4.09 -0.38
CA TRP A 97 3.25 -4.71 0.95
C TRP A 97 2.47 -6.02 0.91
N VAL A 98 1.28 -6.02 0.32
CA VAL A 98 0.44 -7.22 0.23
C VAL A 98 1.18 -8.32 -0.54
N GLY A 99 1.93 -7.97 -1.60
CA GLY A 99 2.80 -8.91 -2.31
C GLY A 99 3.83 -9.57 -1.37
N THR A 100 4.49 -8.81 -0.49
CA THR A 100 5.43 -9.39 0.49
C THR A 100 4.73 -10.34 1.48
N VAL A 101 3.48 -10.05 1.83
CA VAL A 101 2.66 -10.90 2.71
C VAL A 101 2.28 -12.21 2.01
N ILE A 102 1.90 -12.15 0.72
CA ILE A 102 1.56 -13.34 -0.08
C ILE A 102 2.76 -14.26 -0.21
N GLU A 103 3.93 -13.72 -0.53
CA GLU A 103 5.20 -14.46 -0.66
C GLU A 103 5.76 -14.95 0.68
N CYS A 104 5.14 -14.57 1.81
CA CYS A 104 5.62 -14.86 3.16
C CYS A 104 7.08 -14.42 3.40
N ASP A 105 7.51 -13.36 2.71
CA ASP A 105 8.88 -12.84 2.80
C ASP A 105 9.04 -11.99 4.06
N ARG A 106 9.38 -12.64 5.17
CA ARG A 106 9.47 -11.99 6.48
C ARG A 106 10.43 -10.81 6.51
N GLU A 107 11.55 -10.87 5.78
CA GLU A 107 12.52 -9.77 5.78
C GLU A 107 11.94 -8.54 5.08
N LEU A 108 11.32 -8.73 3.91
CA LEU A 108 10.69 -7.63 3.19
C LEU A 108 9.44 -7.12 3.91
N MET A 109 8.63 -7.99 4.50
CA MET A 109 7.49 -7.60 5.33
C MET A 109 7.94 -6.69 6.49
N VAL A 110 9.01 -7.05 7.20
CA VAL A 110 9.56 -6.24 8.32
C VAL A 110 10.08 -4.91 7.81
N LEU A 111 10.90 -4.91 6.76
CA LEU A 111 11.41 -3.68 6.13
C LEU A 111 10.27 -2.74 5.76
N PHE A 112 9.20 -3.29 5.18
CA PHE A 112 8.04 -2.54 4.74
C PHE A 112 7.27 -1.95 5.92
N VAL A 113 6.98 -2.74 6.96
CA VAL A 113 6.28 -2.26 8.16
C VAL A 113 7.10 -1.21 8.91
N GLU A 114 8.42 -1.39 9.03
CA GLU A 114 9.29 -0.42 9.72
C GLU A 114 9.31 0.93 9.00
N ARG A 115 9.34 0.93 7.66
CA ARG A 115 9.45 2.17 6.88
C ARG A 115 8.11 2.81 6.52
N LEU A 116 7.06 2.02 6.25
CA LEU A 116 5.74 2.55 5.92
C LEU A 116 4.76 2.63 7.08
N GLY A 117 5.02 1.89 8.17
CA GLY A 117 4.25 1.99 9.42
C GLY A 117 4.08 3.42 9.94
N PRO A 118 5.14 4.27 9.99
CA PRO A 118 5.00 5.66 10.40
C PRO A 118 3.99 6.47 9.55
N PHE A 119 3.96 6.25 8.24
CA PHE A 119 3.01 6.92 7.33
C PHE A 119 1.59 6.39 7.50
N MET A 120 1.41 5.07 7.67
CA MET A 120 0.11 4.48 8.00
C MET A 120 -0.47 5.05 9.30
N ASN A 121 0.32 5.08 10.37
CA ASN A 121 -0.08 5.62 11.67
C ASN A 121 -0.40 7.12 11.59
N ARG A 122 0.36 7.88 10.80
CA ARG A 122 0.08 9.30 10.55
C ARG A 122 -1.27 9.47 9.83
N GLY A 123 -1.51 8.68 8.79
CA GLY A 123 -2.78 8.71 8.05
C GLY A 123 -3.99 8.32 8.89
N GLU A 124 -3.85 7.33 9.76
CA GLU A 124 -4.91 6.93 10.68
C GLU A 124 -5.30 8.08 11.63
N LYS A 125 -4.31 8.76 12.20
CA LYS A 125 -4.56 9.96 13.02
C LYS A 125 -5.31 11.05 12.26
N LEU A 126 -4.89 11.35 11.03
CA LEU A 126 -5.57 12.32 10.18
C LEU A 126 -7.03 11.94 9.91
N ILE A 127 -7.30 10.64 9.67
CA ILE A 127 -8.68 10.16 9.47
C ILE A 127 -9.51 10.37 10.74
N LEU A 128 -8.96 10.04 11.91
CA LEU A 128 -9.66 10.22 13.19
C LEU A 128 -9.95 11.69 13.49
N GLU A 129 -8.98 12.58 13.26
CA GLU A 129 -9.15 14.03 13.42
C GLU A 129 -10.28 14.58 12.54
N LEU A 130 -10.35 14.15 11.28
CA LEU A 130 -11.42 14.55 10.35
C LEU A 130 -12.80 14.03 10.79
N LEU A 131 -12.87 12.82 11.35
CA LEU A 131 -14.13 12.27 11.87
C LEU A 131 -14.62 13.04 13.10
N ASP A 132 -13.71 13.40 14.01
CA ASP A 132 -14.03 14.20 15.18
C ASP A 132 -14.53 15.60 14.80
N GLU A 133 -13.92 16.24 13.78
CA GLU A 133 -14.37 17.53 13.25
C GLU A 133 -15.79 17.44 12.66
N GLU A 134 -16.09 16.41 11.86
CA GLU A 134 -17.42 16.19 11.31
C GLU A 134 -18.50 15.96 12.37
N GLU A 135 -18.18 15.27 13.47
CA GLU A 135 -19.13 15.04 14.57
C GLU A 135 -19.42 16.33 15.35
N ASN A 136 -18.40 17.16 15.55
CA ASN A 136 -18.54 18.47 16.19
C ASN A 136 -19.33 19.47 15.33
N GLU A 137 -19.19 19.43 14.00
CA GLU A 137 -19.98 20.28 13.09
C GLU A 137 -21.46 19.87 13.03
N LYS A 138 -21.78 18.58 13.21
CA LYS A 138 -23.16 18.07 13.22
C LYS A 138 -23.92 18.34 14.53
N THR A 139 -23.24 18.81 15.58
CA THR A 139 -23.82 19.08 16.91
C THR A 139 -24.03 20.57 17.22
N HIS A 140 -23.80 21.46 16.26
CA HIS A 140 -24.08 22.91 16.33
C HIS A 140 -25.13 23.35 15.31
#